data_AF-A0AAD4RVD1-F1
#
_entry.id   AF-A0AAD4RVD1-F1
#
_cell.length_a   1.000
_cell.length_b   1.000
_cell.length_c   1.000
_cell.angle_alpha   90.00
_cell.angle_beta   90.00
_cell.angle_gamma   90.00
#
_symmetry.space_group_name_H-M   'P 1'
#
loop_
_entity.id
_entity.type
_entity.pdbx_description
1 polymer ?
#
loop_
_entity_poly.entity_id
_entity_poly.type
_entity_poly.pdbx_seq_one_letter_code
_entity_poly.pdbx_strand_id
1 'polypeptide(L)' 'MQLEAIQHSVLIGDECHPQARVKSRVSDEAGFGRSLFGRLGLVGHSEDLPNMQYRMHPEISSFPNHKFYKDQIRYV' A
#
# COMPACT_ATOMS: atom_id res chain seq x y z
N MET A 1 3.92 -16.23 -10.79
CA MET A 1 2.59 -16.62 -11.31
C MET A 1 2.42 -15.91 -12.64
N GLN A 2 2.30 -16.65 -13.74
CA GLN A 2 2.04 -16.08 -15.06
C GLN A 2 0.64 -16.52 -15.46
N LEU A 3 -0.32 -15.59 -15.42
CA LEU A 3 -1.68 -15.83 -15.91
C LEU A 3 -1.63 -15.59 -17.40
N GLU A 4 -1.73 -16.65 -18.22
CA GLU A 4 -1.52 -16.58 -19.67
C GLU A 4 -2.44 -15.55 -20.37
N ALA A 5 -3.60 -15.25 -19.77
CA ALA A 5 -4.52 -14.23 -20.27
C ALA A 5 -4.13 -12.78 -19.92
N ILE A 6 -3.24 -12.55 -18.96
CA ILE A 6 -2.82 -11.22 -18.51
C ILE A 6 -1.38 -10.97 -18.95
N GLN A 7 -1.24 -10.13 -19.98
CA GLN A 7 0.08 -9.76 -20.52
C GLN A 7 0.75 -8.65 -19.71
N HIS A 8 -0.04 -7.69 -19.21
CA HIS A 8 0.45 -6.55 -18.43
C HIS A 8 -0.56 -6.21 -17.34
N SER A 9 -0.06 -5.89 -16.15
CA SER A 9 -0.88 -5.42 -15.03
C SER A 9 -0.12 -4.34 -14.25
N VAL A 10 -0.88 -3.39 -13.70
CA VAL A 10 -0.37 -2.36 -12.79
C VAL A 10 -1.21 -2.42 -11.53
N LEU A 11 -0.55 -2.56 -10.39
CA LEU A 11 -1.19 -2.59 -9.08
C LEU A 11 -0.85 -1.29 -8.37
N ILE A 12 -1.87 -0.52 -8.00
CA ILE A 12 -1.73 0.73 -7.25
C ILE A 12 -2.36 0.51 -5.89
N GLY A 13 -1.60 0.78 -4.83
CA GLY A 13 -2.04 0.57 -3.46
C GLY A 13 -1.09 1.24 -2.48
N ASP A 14 -1.45 1.18 -1.22
CA ASP A 14 -0.67 1.72 -0.12
C ASP A 14 -0.97 0.90 1.13
N GLU A 15 0.02 0.14 1.58
CA GLU A 15 -0.12 -0.75 2.74
C GLU A 15 -0.12 0.01 4.07
N CYS A 16 0.14 1.33 4.08
CA CYS A 16 -0.07 2.19 5.25
C CYS A 16 -1.56 2.54 5.47
N HIS A 17 -2.41 2.32 4.47
CA HIS A 17 -3.85 2.53 4.56
C HIS A 17 -4.59 1.25 5.03
N PRO A 18 -5.85 1.38 5.49
CA PRO A 18 -6.63 0.23 5.94
C PRO A 18 -6.76 -0.86 4.87
N GLN A 19 -6.50 -2.10 5.27
CA GLN A 19 -6.69 -3.28 4.42
C GLN A 19 -8.17 -3.64 4.27
N ALA A 20 -8.45 -4.63 3.42
CA ALA A 20 -9.81 -5.10 3.19
C ALA A 20 -10.43 -5.66 4.48
N ARG A 21 -11.68 -5.26 4.77
CA ARG A 21 -12.42 -5.79 5.93
C ARG A 21 -12.91 -7.22 5.64
N VAL A 22 -12.48 -8.18 6.44
CA VAL A 22 -12.90 -9.58 6.36
C VAL A 22 -13.91 -9.89 7.46
N LYS A 23 -15.13 -10.33 7.09
CA LYS A 23 -16.20 -10.63 8.06
C LYS A 23 -16.00 -11.97 8.78
N SER A 24 -15.49 -12.97 8.07
CA SER A 24 -15.27 -14.30 8.62
C SER A 24 -13.99 -14.30 9.46
N ARG A 25 -14.11 -14.65 10.75
CA ARG A 25 -12.95 -14.74 11.64
C ARG A 25 -11.91 -15.75 11.13
N VAL A 26 -12.36 -16.92 10.66
CA VAL A 26 -11.46 -17.95 10.12
C VAL A 26 -10.69 -17.43 8.90
N SER A 27 -11.35 -16.65 8.03
CA SER A 27 -10.70 -16.09 6.84
C SER A 27 -9.76 -14.94 7.18
N ASP A 28 -10.10 -14.14 8.20
CA ASP A 28 -9.24 -13.07 8.71
C ASP A 28 -7.96 -13.63 9.33
N GLU A 29 -8.10 -14.65 10.19
CA GLU A 29 -7.00 -15.42 10.78
C GLU A 29 -6.11 -16.07 9.70
N ALA A 30 -6.70 -16.51 8.58
CA ALA A 30 -5.97 -17.03 7.43
C ALA A 30 -5.29 -15.94 6.56
N GLY A 31 -5.40 -14.66 6.94
CA GLY A 31 -4.77 -13.54 6.23
C GLY A 31 -5.43 -13.19 4.89
N PHE A 32 -6.72 -13.48 4.73
CA PHE A 32 -7.45 -13.20 3.50
C PHE A 32 -7.49 -11.70 3.16
N GLY A 33 -7.50 -10.84 4.18
CA GLY A 33 -7.59 -9.37 4.02
C GLY A 33 -6.35 -8.73 3.39
N ARG A 34 -5.20 -9.43 3.39
CA ARG A 34 -3.97 -8.93 2.74
C ARG A 34 -4.23 -8.80 1.24
N SER A 35 -3.84 -7.68 0.66
CA SER A 35 -3.99 -7.43 -0.78
C SER A 35 -3.01 -8.28 -1.61
N LEU A 36 -3.21 -8.38 -2.93
CA LEU A 36 -2.18 -8.94 -3.81
C LEU A 36 -0.92 -8.05 -3.83
N PHE A 37 -1.11 -6.74 -3.80
CA PHE A 37 -0.03 -5.74 -3.75
C PHE A 37 0.89 -6.00 -2.55
N GLY A 38 0.35 -6.04 -1.33
CA GLY A 38 1.10 -6.33 -0.11
C GLY A 38 1.72 -7.73 -0.08
N ARG A 39 1.14 -8.73 -0.76
CA ARG A 39 1.80 -10.04 -0.91
C ARG A 39 3.03 -9.96 -1.81
N LEU A 40 2.96 -9.20 -2.90
CA LEU A 40 4.08 -9.00 -3.81
C LEU A 40 5.22 -8.21 -3.16
N GLY A 41 4.89 -7.17 -2.37
CA GLY A 41 5.89 -6.43 -1.57
C GLY A 41 6.67 -7.34 -0.60
N LEU A 42 5.98 -8.28 0.07
CA LEU A 42 6.63 -9.23 0.98
C LEU A 42 7.62 -10.20 0.31
N VAL A 43 7.41 -10.53 -0.96
CA VAL A 43 8.33 -11.40 -1.72
C VAL A 43 9.40 -10.61 -2.47
N GLY A 44 9.53 -9.31 -2.20
CA GLY A 44 10.61 -8.46 -2.68
C GLY A 44 10.35 -7.76 -4.02
N HIS A 45 9.10 -7.70 -4.49
CA HIS A 45 8.79 -6.79 -5.59
C HIS A 45 8.96 -5.34 -5.11
N SER A 46 9.75 -4.57 -5.86
CA SER A 46 9.96 -3.16 -5.57
C SER A 46 8.66 -2.38 -5.79
N GLU A 47 8.30 -1.58 -4.79
CA GLU A 47 7.19 -0.64 -4.86
C GLU A 47 7.75 0.72 -5.24
N ASP A 48 7.23 1.32 -6.32
CA ASP A 48 7.50 2.72 -6.62
C ASP A 48 6.63 3.59 -5.72
N LEU A 49 7.24 4.46 -4.92
CA LEU A 49 6.53 5.40 -4.05
C LEU A 49 6.45 6.79 -4.69
N PRO A 50 5.26 7.26 -5.12
CA PRO A 50 5.04 8.65 -5.49
C PRO A 50 5.16 9.52 -4.24
N ASN A 51 6.28 10.22 -4.13
CA ASN A 51 6.65 10.89 -2.89
C ASN A 51 6.30 12.37 -2.83
N MET A 52 5.45 12.89 -3.71
CA MET A 52 4.98 14.28 -3.67
C MET A 52 3.50 14.32 -3.31
N GLN A 53 3.14 15.00 -2.22
CA GLN A 53 1.75 15.19 -1.80
C GLN A 53 1.27 16.61 -2.15
N TYR A 54 0.04 16.70 -2.65
CA TYR A 54 -0.56 17.95 -3.13
C TYR A 54 -1.84 18.35 -2.36
N ARG A 55 -2.20 17.63 -1.30
CA ARG A 55 -3.52 17.80 -0.65
C ARG A 55 -3.44 18.63 0.64
N MET A 56 -2.51 18.29 1.52
CA MET A 56 -2.47 18.81 2.90
C MET A 56 -1.42 19.91 3.03
N HIS A 57 -1.64 20.84 3.95
CA HIS A 57 -0.61 21.78 4.38
C HIS A 57 0.58 21.02 5.01
N PRO A 58 1.84 21.47 4.85
CA PRO A 58 3.02 20.77 5.38
C PRO A 58 2.88 20.35 6.84
N GLU A 59 2.41 21.26 7.70
CA GLU A 59 2.22 20.99 9.13
C GLU A 59 1.20 19.87 9.40
N ILE A 60 0.11 19.79 8.63
CA ILE A 60 -0.91 18.73 8.75
C ILE A 60 -0.31 17.38 8.31
N SER A 61 0.47 17.39 7.23
CA SER A 61 1.06 16.17 6.67
C SER A 61 2.29 15.66 7.43
N SER A 62 2.88 16.50 8.29
CA SER A 62 4.11 16.19 9.03
C SER A 62 4.01 14.91 9.85
N PHE A 63 2.94 14.77 10.65
CA PHE A 63 2.76 13.60 11.51
C PHE A 63 2.51 12.31 10.71
N PRO A 64 1.59 12.25 9.73
CA PRO A 64 1.42 11.05 8.91
C PRO A 64 2.68 10.67 8.13
N ASN A 65 3.42 11.64 7.59
CA ASN A 65 4.66 11.40 6.86
C ASN A 65 5.70 10.70 7.74
N HIS A 66 5.94 11.25 8.93
CA HIS A 66 6.87 10.67 9.89
C HIS A 66 6.41 9.28 10.36
N LYS A 67 5.12 9.15 10.70
CA LYS A 67 4.59 7.94 11.32
C LYS A 67 4.52 6.75 10.36
N PHE A 68 4.19 6.98 9.10
CA PHE A 68 3.86 5.90 8.16
C PHE A 68 4.86 5.80 6.99
N TYR A 69 5.46 6.91 6.57
CA TYR A 69 6.26 6.97 5.34
C TYR A 69 7.75 7.24 5.57
N LYS A 70 8.23 7.25 6.82
CA LYS A 70 9.64 7.49 7.19
C LYS A 70 10.18 8.81 6.62
N ASP A 71 9.35 9.86 6.65
CA ASP A 71 9.68 11.19 6.15
C ASP A 71 10.02 11.26 4.65
N GLN A 72 9.60 10.26 3.86
CA GLN A 72 9.87 10.22 2.42
C GLN A 72 8.94 11.10 1.60
N ILE A 73 7.77 11.47 2.12
CA ILE A 73 6.81 12.33 1.41
C ILE A 73 7.25 13.79 1.47
N ARG A 74 7.27 14.44 0.31
CA ARG A 74 7.57 15.84 0.07
C ARG A 74 6.28 16.61 -0.16
N TYR A 75 6.34 17.90 0.06
CA TYR A 75 5.27 18.84 -0.18
C TYR A 75 5.78 19.99 -1.04
N VAL A 76 4.84 20.62 -1.75
CA VAL A 76 5.08 21.89 -2.47
C VAL A 76 4.98 23.05 -1.49
#